data_AF-W2SFL5-F1
#
_entry.id   AF-W2SFL5-F1
#
_cell.length_a   1.000
_cell.length_b   1.000
_cell.length_c   1.000
_cell.angle_alpha   90.00
_cell.angle_beta   90.00
_cell.angle_gamma   90.00
#
_symmetry.space_group_name_H-M   'P 1'
#
loop_
_entity.id
_entity.type
_entity.pdbx_description
1 polymer ?
#
loop_
_entity_poly.entity_id
_entity_poly.type
_entity_poly.pdbx_seq_one_letter_code
_entity_poly.pdbx_strand_id
1 'polypeptide(L)'
;MATTSVPSIDNVSTLPQPSHITLLLRHHKSTTLLSVSPSQSFESIKTLLLSALKARNIASLRNSSDPANPTPLPSSPDDLDFGVLSDKKDHSKGWTLLTPDLTASSSAKKKSASSKAADADTPSGAGLVDGSWLAYRARKSSGDGDEAKVDENGEVDVDMAEDQGWDVVIPSFEEDELVEDDAAAEAGPS
;
A
#
# COMPACT_ATOMS: atom_id res chain seq x y z
N MET A 1 -30.05 -0.29 20.54
CA MET A 1 -29.77 -1.32 19.51
C MET A 1 -29.07 -0.63 18.37
N ALA A 2 -27.75 -0.80 18.24
CA ALA A 2 -26.98 -0.20 17.15
C ALA A 2 -26.88 -1.22 16.01
N THR A 3 -27.55 -0.93 14.89
CA THR A 3 -27.46 -1.73 13.67
C THR A 3 -26.11 -1.45 13.02
N THR A 4 -25.15 -2.35 13.22
CA THR A 4 -23.89 -2.35 12.45
C THR A 4 -24.21 -2.85 11.05
N SER A 5 -24.27 -1.93 10.09
CA SER A 5 -24.38 -2.23 8.67
C SER A 5 -23.06 -2.86 8.20
N VAL A 6 -23.06 -4.19 8.04
CA VAL A 6 -21.95 -4.90 7.42
C VAL A 6 -21.83 -4.42 5.97
N PRO A 7 -20.65 -3.97 5.49
CA PRO A 7 -20.49 -3.60 4.09
C PRO A 7 -20.75 -4.83 3.23
N SER A 8 -21.80 -4.77 2.40
CA SER A 8 -22.20 -5.88 1.54
C SER A 8 -21.07 -6.32 0.60
N ILE A 9 -20.79 -7.62 0.64
CA ILE A 9 -19.81 -8.32 -0.20
C ILE A 9 -20.12 -8.20 -1.71
N ASP A 10 -21.31 -7.76 -2.07
CA ASP A 10 -21.73 -7.54 -3.46
C ASP A 10 -20.83 -6.55 -4.22
N ASN A 11 -20.16 -5.61 -3.53
CA ASN A 11 -19.27 -4.65 -4.19
C ASN A 11 -18.00 -5.29 -4.78
N VAL A 12 -17.48 -6.37 -4.19
CA VAL A 12 -16.28 -7.04 -4.73
C VAL A 12 -16.59 -8.04 -5.86
N SER A 13 -17.87 -8.30 -6.12
CA SER A 13 -18.34 -9.27 -7.13
C SER A 13 -18.95 -8.62 -8.38
N THR A 14 -18.70 -7.33 -8.60
CA THR A 14 -19.15 -6.65 -9.82
C THR A 14 -18.22 -6.97 -10.98
N LEU A 15 -18.78 -7.37 -12.13
CA LEU A 15 -18.00 -7.65 -13.33
C LEU A 15 -17.27 -6.39 -13.83
N PRO A 16 -15.97 -6.49 -14.18
CA PRO A 16 -15.20 -5.36 -14.68
C PRO A 16 -15.85 -4.82 -15.95
N GLN A 17 -16.08 -3.51 -15.98
CA GLN A 17 -16.63 -2.82 -17.15
C GLN A 17 -15.50 -2.38 -18.10
N PRO A 18 -15.74 -2.22 -19.40
CA PRO A 18 -14.73 -1.75 -20.35
C PRO A 18 -14.17 -0.34 -20.03
N SER A 19 -14.92 0.45 -19.26
CA SER A 19 -14.52 1.79 -18.81
C SER A 19 -13.74 1.79 -17.48
N HIS A 20 -13.61 0.64 -16.82
CA HIS A 20 -12.83 0.53 -15.60
C HIS A 20 -11.34 0.45 -15.92
N ILE A 21 -10.54 0.92 -14.96
CA ILE A 21 -9.10 0.72 -14.94
C ILE A 21 -8.73 -0.30 -13.86
N THR A 22 -7.62 -0.98 -14.06
CA THR A 22 -7.05 -1.91 -13.09
C THR A 22 -5.94 -1.22 -12.31
N LEU A 23 -6.09 -1.16 -11.00
CA LEU A 23 -5.05 -0.68 -10.08
C LEU A 23 -4.32 -1.87 -9.46
N LEU A 24 -2.99 -1.80 -9.40
CA LEU A 24 -2.11 -2.79 -8.79
C LEU A 24 -1.70 -2.32 -7.40
N LEU A 25 -2.43 -2.75 -6.38
CA LEU A 25 -2.18 -2.38 -4.99
C LEU A 25 -1.15 -3.33 -4.37
N ARG A 26 0.03 -2.80 -4.07
CA ARG A 26 1.23 -3.50 -3.62
C ARG A 26 1.40 -3.34 -2.12
N HIS A 27 1.72 -4.45 -1.46
CA HIS A 27 2.10 -4.47 -0.06
C HIS A 27 2.95 -5.71 0.21
N HIS A 28 4.12 -5.51 0.79
CA HIS A 28 5.19 -6.48 0.94
C HIS A 28 5.46 -7.19 -0.41
N LYS A 29 5.32 -8.53 -0.46
CA LYS A 29 5.42 -9.36 -1.67
C LYS A 29 4.08 -9.58 -2.39
N SER A 30 2.99 -9.05 -1.85
CA SER A 30 1.63 -9.25 -2.34
C SER A 30 1.18 -8.14 -3.28
N THR A 31 0.38 -8.52 -4.28
CA THR A 31 -0.28 -7.57 -5.18
C THR A 31 -1.77 -7.88 -5.26
N THR A 32 -2.59 -6.93 -4.85
CA THR A 32 -4.05 -6.99 -4.97
C THR A 32 -4.47 -6.17 -6.17
N LEU A 33 -5.15 -6.81 -7.13
CA LEU A 33 -5.70 -6.11 -8.29
C LEU A 33 -7.14 -5.69 -7.99
N LEU A 34 -7.45 -4.42 -8.24
CA LEU A 34 -8.82 -3.90 -8.16
C LEU A 34 -9.21 -3.25 -9.49
N SER A 35 -10.37 -3.65 -10.02
CA SER A 35 -11.02 -2.98 -11.15
C SER A 35 -11.93 -1.88 -10.60
N VAL A 36 -11.61 -0.64 -10.93
CA VAL A 36 -12.31 0.55 -10.38
C VAL A 36 -12.70 1.51 -11.49
N SER A 37 -13.74 2.31 -11.25
CA SER A 37 -14.05 3.42 -12.14
C SER A 37 -12.99 4.53 -11.98
N PRO A 38 -12.49 5.14 -13.07
CA PRO A 38 -11.50 6.21 -12.98
C PRO A 38 -12.01 7.47 -12.25
N SER A 39 -13.33 7.61 -12.08
CA SER A 39 -13.99 8.69 -11.33
C SER A 39 -14.40 8.29 -9.91
N GLN A 40 -14.06 7.09 -9.46
CA GLN A 40 -14.39 6.60 -8.11
C GLN A 40 -13.48 7.29 -7.07
N SER A 41 -14.02 7.65 -5.90
CA SER A 41 -13.23 8.27 -4.83
C SER A 41 -12.23 7.28 -4.21
N PHE A 42 -11.09 7.76 -3.74
CA PHE A 42 -10.11 6.90 -3.06
C PHE A 42 -10.67 6.30 -1.77
N GLU A 43 -11.55 6.99 -1.04
CA GLU A 43 -12.25 6.45 0.12
C GLU A 43 -13.06 5.18 -0.23
N SER A 44 -13.78 5.22 -1.36
CA SER A 44 -14.52 4.06 -1.86
C SER A 44 -13.58 2.92 -2.27
N ILE A 45 -12.44 3.25 -2.89
CA ILE A 45 -11.42 2.26 -3.28
C ILE A 45 -10.77 1.63 -2.04
N LYS A 46 -10.50 2.38 -0.96
CA LYS A 46 -10.01 1.85 0.32
C LYS A 46 -11.02 0.89 0.94
N THR A 47 -12.30 1.25 0.93
CA THR A 47 -13.39 0.38 1.41
C THR A 47 -13.47 -0.91 0.60
N LEU A 48 -13.33 -0.81 -0.73
CA LEU A 48 -13.31 -1.97 -1.63
C LEU A 48 -12.10 -2.87 -1.36
N LEU A 49 -10.91 -2.27 -1.15
CA LEU A 49 -9.70 -3.01 -0.78
C LEU A 49 -9.89 -3.77 0.54
N LEU A 50 -10.39 -3.11 1.58
CA LEU A 50 -10.66 -3.76 2.88
C LEU A 50 -11.64 -4.92 2.74
N SER A 51 -12.70 -4.72 1.97
CA SER A 51 -13.69 -5.76 1.69
C SER A 51 -13.07 -6.93 0.92
N ALA A 52 -12.21 -6.65 -0.07
CA ALA A 52 -11.51 -7.66 -0.86
C ALA A 52 -10.51 -8.46 -0.02
N LEU A 53 -9.76 -7.81 0.87
CA LEU A 53 -8.82 -8.47 1.79
C LEU A 53 -9.58 -9.37 2.77
N LYS A 54 -10.66 -8.86 3.39
CA LYS A 54 -11.51 -9.62 4.31
C LYS A 54 -12.17 -10.82 3.61
N ALA A 55 -12.66 -10.66 2.38
CA ALA A 55 -13.25 -11.75 1.60
C ALA A 55 -12.25 -12.88 1.30
N ARG A 56 -10.95 -12.57 1.27
CA ARG A 56 -9.86 -13.55 1.12
C ARG A 56 -9.32 -14.08 2.45
N ASN A 57 -10.01 -13.82 3.57
CA ASN A 57 -9.57 -14.18 4.93
C ASN A 57 -8.21 -13.58 5.32
N ILE A 58 -7.86 -12.42 4.76
CA ILE A 58 -6.65 -11.68 5.15
C ILE A 58 -7.03 -10.75 6.32
N ALA A 59 -6.61 -11.12 7.54
CA ALA A 59 -6.91 -10.38 8.76
C ALA A 59 -5.78 -9.44 9.20
N SER A 60 -4.56 -9.65 8.71
CA SER A 60 -3.38 -8.85 9.05
C SER A 60 -2.47 -8.65 7.83
N LEU A 61 -1.75 -7.54 7.86
CA LEU A 61 -0.78 -7.09 6.89
C LEU A 61 0.63 -7.42 7.41
N ARG A 62 1.46 -8.03 6.56
CA ARG A 62 2.83 -8.36 6.94
C ARG A 62 3.68 -7.10 6.93
N ASN A 63 4.60 -6.97 7.88
CA ASN A 63 5.56 -5.88 7.87
C ASN A 63 6.99 -6.45 7.83
N SER A 64 7.83 -5.91 6.96
CA SER A 64 9.26 -6.26 6.90
C SER A 64 10.02 -5.85 8.17
N SER A 65 9.62 -4.77 8.85
CA SER A 65 10.27 -4.29 10.07
C SER A 65 9.96 -5.17 11.28
N ASP A 66 8.80 -5.81 11.31
CA ASP A 66 8.41 -6.74 12.36
C ASP A 66 7.67 -7.95 11.75
N PRO A 67 8.42 -8.96 11.27
CA PRO A 67 7.82 -10.16 10.70
C PRO A 67 7.13 -11.04 11.75
N ALA A 68 7.39 -10.81 13.05
CA ALA A 68 6.78 -11.57 14.14
C ALA A 68 5.40 -10.99 14.53
N ASN A 69 5.21 -9.68 14.39
CA ASN A 69 3.95 -8.99 14.70
C ASN A 69 3.34 -8.32 13.45
N PRO A 70 2.53 -9.06 12.67
CA PRO A 70 1.84 -8.47 11.51
C PRO A 70 0.80 -7.43 11.96
N THR A 71 0.70 -6.32 11.24
CA THR A 71 -0.22 -5.23 11.56
C THR A 71 -1.66 -5.65 11.28
N PRO A 72 -2.61 -5.55 12.22
CA PRO A 72 -3.99 -5.93 11.98
C PRO A 72 -4.62 -5.03 10.90
N LEU A 73 -5.54 -5.60 10.12
CA LEU A 73 -6.27 -4.83 9.11
C LEU A 73 -7.18 -3.79 9.79
N PRO A 74 -7.16 -2.52 9.37
CA PRO A 74 -7.96 -1.50 10.03
C PRO A 74 -9.47 -1.73 9.82
N SER A 75 -10.24 -1.26 10.78
CA SER A 75 -11.71 -1.29 10.70
C SER A 75 -12.26 -0.18 9.82
N SER A 76 -11.59 0.98 9.77
CA SER A 76 -11.99 2.14 8.98
C SER A 76 -11.13 2.29 7.71
N PRO A 77 -11.71 2.70 6.56
CA PRO A 77 -10.94 3.08 5.37
C PRO A 77 -10.02 4.29 5.61
N ASP A 78 -10.30 5.18 6.56
CA ASP A 78 -9.47 6.35 6.87
C ASP A 78 -8.09 6.01 7.44
N ASP A 79 -7.99 4.84 8.07
CA ASP A 79 -6.75 4.31 8.64
C ASP A 79 -5.91 3.57 7.59
N LEU A 80 -6.33 3.58 6.32
CA LEU A 80 -5.49 3.12 5.21
C LEU A 80 -4.89 4.31 4.48
N ASP A 81 -3.59 4.25 4.25
CA ASP A 81 -2.88 5.20 3.43
C ASP A 81 -2.49 4.55 2.10
N PHE A 82 -2.63 5.32 1.02
CA PHE A 82 -2.17 4.94 -0.32
C PHE A 82 -0.92 5.71 -0.68
N GLY A 83 0.00 5.05 -1.38
CA GLY A 83 1.23 5.63 -1.87
C GLY A 83 1.30 5.51 -3.39
N VAL A 84 1.70 6.58 -4.06
CA VAL A 84 2.01 6.56 -5.49
C VAL A 84 3.52 6.47 -5.68
N LEU A 85 3.95 5.87 -6.79
CA LEU A 85 5.37 5.90 -7.15
C LEU A 85 5.88 7.33 -7.25
N SER A 86 7.01 7.61 -6.59
CA SER A 86 7.67 8.92 -6.67
C SER A 86 8.17 9.21 -8.10
N ASP A 87 8.59 8.17 -8.82
CA ASP A 87 8.91 8.23 -10.24
C ASP A 87 8.26 7.06 -11.00
N LYS A 88 7.44 7.38 -12.01
CA LYS A 88 6.74 6.39 -12.84
C LYS A 88 7.69 5.54 -13.69
N LYS A 89 8.95 5.96 -13.86
CA LYS A 89 9.97 5.24 -14.65
C LYS A 89 10.95 4.46 -13.79
N ASP A 90 11.02 4.75 -12.50
CA ASP A 90 12.00 4.15 -11.59
C ASP A 90 11.35 3.84 -10.24
N HIS A 91 10.94 2.58 -10.10
CA HIS A 91 10.24 2.10 -8.92
C HIS A 91 11.15 2.05 -7.68
N SER A 92 12.48 2.10 -7.87
CA SER A 92 13.46 2.09 -6.78
C SER A 92 13.56 3.43 -6.05
N LYS A 93 13.01 4.51 -6.63
CA LYS A 93 12.93 5.83 -5.98
C LYS A 93 11.89 5.89 -4.86
N GLY A 94 11.14 4.81 -4.65
CA GLY A 94 10.20 4.68 -3.56
C GLY A 94 8.82 5.26 -3.88
N TRP A 95 8.09 5.51 -2.80
CA TRP A 95 6.66 5.82 -2.84
C TRP A 95 6.39 7.07 -2.02
N THR A 96 5.47 7.89 -2.50
CA THR A 96 5.02 9.11 -1.84
C THR A 96 3.55 8.97 -1.45
N LEU A 97 3.20 9.42 -0.24
CA LEU A 97 1.82 9.42 0.23
C LEU A 97 0.89 10.11 -0.77
N LEU A 98 -0.20 9.44 -1.12
CA LEU A 98 -1.26 9.99 -1.94
C LEU A 98 -2.10 10.92 -1.07
N THR A 99 -1.77 12.20 -1.07
CA THR A 99 -2.60 13.27 -0.51
C THR A 99 -3.31 14.01 -1.64
N PRO A 100 -4.51 14.57 -1.37
CA PRO A 100 -5.22 15.39 -2.35
C PRO A 100 -4.41 16.60 -2.84
N ASP A 101 -3.42 17.06 -2.05
CA ASP A 101 -2.51 18.14 -2.44
C ASP A 101 -1.40 17.69 -3.42
N LEU A 102 -0.92 16.44 -3.32
CA LEU A 102 0.18 15.92 -4.14
C LEU A 102 -0.24 15.57 -5.58
N THR A 103 -1.50 15.21 -5.79
CA THR A 103 -2.07 14.92 -7.12
C THR A 103 -2.10 16.14 -8.04
N ALA A 104 -2.03 17.36 -7.48
CA ALA A 104 -1.93 18.59 -8.24
C ALA A 104 -0.52 18.91 -8.77
N SER A 105 0.53 18.25 -8.24
CA SER A 105 1.93 18.64 -8.45
C SER A 105 2.77 17.65 -9.26
N SER A 106 2.39 16.37 -9.33
CA SER A 106 3.20 15.32 -9.98
C SER A 106 3.08 15.26 -11.51
N SER A 107 2.30 16.14 -12.12
CA SER A 107 2.35 16.37 -13.57
C SER A 107 3.27 17.56 -13.86
N ALA A 108 4.48 17.26 -14.35
CA ALA A 108 5.45 18.24 -14.82
C ALA A 108 4.91 19.07 -16.00
N LYS A 109 3.99 20.01 -15.74
CA LYS A 109 3.80 21.26 -16.50
C LYS A 109 2.84 22.20 -15.76
N LYS A 110 3.42 23.23 -15.15
CA LYS A 110 2.81 24.51 -14.76
C LYS A 110 1.62 24.91 -15.66
N LYS A 111 0.37 24.79 -15.21
CA LYS A 111 -0.77 25.65 -15.59
C LYS A 111 -1.90 25.67 -14.54
N SER A 112 -2.18 26.91 -14.12
CA SER A 112 -3.36 27.46 -13.44
C SER A 112 -3.80 26.85 -12.11
N ALA A 113 -3.48 27.60 -11.05
CA ALA A 113 -4.26 27.71 -9.83
C ALA A 113 -5.76 27.97 -10.12
N SER A 114 -6.60 27.53 -9.18
CA SER A 114 -8.06 27.70 -9.11
C SER A 114 -8.88 26.79 -10.03
N SER A 115 -9.19 25.56 -9.55
CA SER A 115 -10.51 24.88 -9.64
C SER A 115 -10.48 23.34 -9.48
N LYS A 116 -9.31 22.68 -9.31
CA LYS A 116 -9.17 21.21 -9.44
C LYS A 116 -9.02 20.40 -8.14
N ALA A 117 -9.35 20.95 -6.98
CA ALA A 117 -9.23 20.22 -5.71
C ALA A 117 -10.22 19.05 -5.58
N ALA A 118 -11.36 19.07 -6.29
CA ALA A 118 -12.37 18.02 -6.23
C ALA A 118 -12.04 16.79 -7.10
N ASP A 119 -11.30 16.95 -8.20
CA ASP A 119 -10.93 15.83 -9.08
C ASP A 119 -9.73 15.03 -8.53
N ALA A 120 -8.92 15.65 -7.67
CA ALA A 120 -7.72 15.08 -7.04
C ALA A 120 -7.97 13.79 -6.24
N ASP A 121 -9.19 13.57 -5.73
CA ASP A 121 -9.56 12.40 -4.93
C ASP A 121 -9.99 11.19 -5.77
N THR A 122 -9.75 11.23 -7.09
CA THR A 122 -10.07 10.12 -8.00
C THR A 122 -8.81 9.58 -8.68
N PRO A 123 -8.79 8.31 -9.14
CA PRO A 123 -7.68 7.77 -9.91
C PRO A 123 -7.31 8.64 -11.12
N SER A 124 -8.32 9.13 -11.86
CA SER A 124 -8.11 10.01 -13.01
C SER A 124 -7.45 11.33 -12.62
N GLY A 125 -7.93 11.99 -11.56
CA GLY A 125 -7.33 13.26 -11.12
C GLY A 125 -5.96 13.10 -10.47
N ALA A 126 -5.65 11.92 -9.92
CA ALA A 126 -4.30 11.54 -9.49
C ALA A 126 -3.36 11.15 -10.65
N GLY A 127 -3.85 11.16 -11.90
CA GLY A 127 -3.06 10.77 -13.08
C GLY A 127 -2.73 9.28 -13.13
N LEU A 128 -3.55 8.45 -12.47
CA LEU A 128 -3.50 7.00 -12.54
C LEU A 128 -4.23 6.52 -13.79
N VAL A 129 -3.58 5.62 -14.50
CA VAL A 129 -4.08 4.93 -15.70
C VAL A 129 -4.21 3.44 -15.43
N ASP A 130 -4.77 2.69 -16.37
CA ASP A 130 -4.80 1.23 -16.30
C ASP A 130 -3.39 0.66 -16.09
N GLY A 131 -3.26 -0.26 -15.14
CA GLY A 131 -1.98 -0.84 -14.74
C GLY A 131 -1.12 0.04 -13.83
N SER A 132 -1.66 1.11 -13.25
CA SER A 132 -0.90 1.94 -12.30
C SER A 132 -0.67 1.21 -10.97
N TRP A 133 0.53 1.40 -10.42
CA TRP A 133 0.92 0.82 -9.13
C TRP A 133 0.61 1.78 -7.99
N LEU A 134 0.08 1.22 -6.91
CA LEU A 134 -0.17 1.91 -5.66
C LEU A 134 0.41 1.08 -4.53
N ALA A 135 1.10 1.69 -3.58
CA ALA A 135 1.40 1.06 -2.31
C ALA A 135 0.22 1.28 -1.35
N TYR A 136 0.01 0.37 -0.41
CA TYR A 136 -0.91 0.61 0.70
C TYR A 136 -0.32 0.15 2.03
N ARG A 137 -0.67 0.87 3.09
CA ARG A 137 -0.30 0.53 4.47
C ARG A 137 -1.42 0.90 5.42
N ALA A 138 -1.54 0.15 6.52
CA ALA A 138 -2.36 0.57 7.65
C ALA A 138 -1.60 1.66 8.42
N ARG A 139 -2.28 2.76 8.73
CA ARG A 139 -1.77 3.78 9.63
C ARG A 139 -1.70 3.14 11.02
N LYS A 140 -0.51 3.08 11.61
CA LYS A 140 -0.40 2.79 13.04
C LYS A 140 -1.14 3.91 13.77
N SER A 141 -2.27 3.58 14.40
CA SER A 141 -2.76 4.42 15.49
C SER A 141 -1.63 4.50 16.51
N SER A 142 -1.27 5.70 16.95
CA SER A 142 -0.24 5.99 17.95
C SER A 142 -0.52 5.38 19.34
N GLY A 143 -1.29 4.29 19.43
CA GLY A 143 -1.65 3.58 20.64
C GLY A 143 -1.34 2.08 20.61
N ASP A 144 -0.72 1.55 19.56
CA ASP A 144 -0.23 0.17 19.55
C ASP A 144 1.28 0.17 19.86
N GLY A 145 1.59 0.26 21.15
CA GLY A 145 2.85 -0.25 21.71
C GLY A 145 4.08 0.66 21.72
N ASP A 146 3.97 1.98 21.51
CA ASP A 146 5.05 2.89 21.88
C ASP A 146 4.72 3.48 23.27
N GLU A 147 5.05 2.70 24.30
CA GLU A 147 5.10 3.22 25.65
C GLU A 147 6.16 4.32 25.64
N ALA A 148 5.75 5.58 25.72
CA ALA A 148 6.68 6.70 25.87
C ALA A 148 7.64 6.36 27.02
N LYS A 149 8.87 5.96 26.67
CA LYS A 149 9.89 5.62 27.64
C LYS A 149 10.36 6.94 28.23
N VAL A 150 9.81 7.25 29.40
CA VAL A 150 10.35 8.31 30.24
C VAL A 150 11.71 7.82 30.71
N ASP A 151 12.76 8.53 30.33
CA ASP A 151 14.10 8.21 30.82
C ASP A 151 14.17 8.46 32.34
N GLU A 152 15.24 7.99 32.98
CA GLU A 152 15.43 8.16 34.44
C GLU A 152 15.54 9.65 34.86
N ASN A 153 15.62 10.58 33.90
CA ASN A 153 15.70 12.03 34.10
C ASN A 153 14.36 12.75 33.90
N GLY A 154 13.28 12.04 33.58
CA GLY A 154 11.97 12.65 33.35
C GLY A 154 11.82 13.34 31.98
N GLU A 155 12.74 13.08 31.04
CA GLU A 155 12.60 13.51 29.66
C GLU A 155 11.73 12.50 28.90
N VAL A 156 10.67 13.00 28.26
CA VAL A 156 9.84 12.19 27.36
C VAL A 156 10.66 12.05 26.08
N ASP A 157 11.29 10.89 25.89
CA ASP A 157 11.86 10.52 24.60
C ASP A 157 10.68 10.30 23.65
N VAL A 158 10.29 11.37 22.95
CA VAL A 158 9.33 11.30 21.86
C VAL A 158 10.12 10.71 20.70
N ASP A 159 10.20 9.39 20.65
CA ASP A 159 10.70 8.67 19.49
C ASP A 159 9.85 9.19 18.32
N MET A 160 10.45 10.07 17.50
CA MET A 160 9.79 10.74 16.38
C MET A 160 9.44 9.62 15.41
N ALA A 161 8.27 9.00 15.59
CA ALA A 161 7.82 7.79 14.90
C ALA A 161 8.35 7.80 13.47
N GLU A 162 9.48 7.12 13.27
CA GLU A 162 10.19 7.19 12.00
C GLU A 162 9.18 6.67 10.98
N ASP A 163 8.84 7.49 9.98
CA ASP A 163 7.81 7.13 9.01
C ASP A 163 8.20 5.75 8.47
N GLN A 164 7.37 4.75 8.78
CA GLN A 164 7.71 3.32 8.68
C GLN A 164 7.91 2.87 7.22
N GLY A 165 7.98 3.83 6.30
CA GLY A 165 8.15 3.65 4.88
C GLY A 165 6.96 2.93 4.26
N TRP A 166 7.15 2.56 3.00
CA TRP A 166 6.21 1.71 2.28
C TRP A 166 6.84 0.32 2.18
N ASP A 167 6.28 -0.65 2.89
CA ASP A 167 6.71 -2.05 2.77
C ASP A 167 6.24 -2.57 1.41
N VAL A 168 7.04 -2.41 0.37
CA VAL A 168 6.81 -2.96 -0.97
C VAL A 168 8.10 -3.57 -1.48
N VAL A 169 8.09 -4.89 -1.70
CA VAL A 169 9.22 -5.63 -2.23
C VAL A 169 9.06 -5.74 -3.75
N ILE A 170 9.97 -5.12 -4.48
CA ILE A 170 10.04 -5.22 -5.95
C ILE A 170 10.91 -6.43 -6.30
N PRO A 171 10.37 -7.47 -6.94
CA PRO A 171 11.20 -8.59 -7.40
C PRO A 171 12.22 -8.08 -8.43
N SER A 172 13.49 -8.36 -8.20
CA SER A 172 14.57 -8.23 -9.18
C SER A 172 14.90 -9.61 -9.76
N PHE A 173 15.26 -9.65 -11.05
CA PHE A 173 15.62 -10.90 -11.73
C PHE A 173 17.05 -11.39 -11.43
N GLU A 174 17.82 -10.66 -10.62
CA GLU A 174 19.24 -10.95 -10.35
C GLU A 174 19.48 -11.97 -9.22
N GLU A 175 18.43 -12.48 -8.56
CA GLU A 175 18.58 -13.37 -7.38
C GLU A 175 18.62 -14.88 -7.67
N ASP A 176 18.46 -15.31 -8.94
CA ASP A 176 18.51 -16.73 -9.34
C ASP A 176 19.75 -17.07 -10.20
N GLU A 177 20.85 -16.31 -10.06
CA GLU A 177 22.11 -16.62 -10.75
C GLU A 177 22.98 -17.57 -9.89
N LEU A 178 22.76 -18.87 -10.12
CA LEU A 178 23.77 -19.95 -10.11
C LEU A 178 24.58 -20.20 -8.80
N VAL A 179 24.14 -21.19 -8.03
CA VAL A 179 25.03 -22.05 -7.23
C VAL A 179 24.93 -23.49 -7.74
N GLU A 180 25.19 -23.70 -9.02
CA GLU A 180 25.60 -25.00 -9.54
C GLU A 180 27.10 -24.91 -9.81
N ASP A 181 27.93 -25.19 -8.81
CA ASP A 181 29.26 -25.76 -9.06
C ASP A 181 29.83 -26.46 -7.81
N ASP A 182 30.40 -27.64 -8.08
CA ASP A 182 31.38 -28.38 -7.29
C ASP A 182 30.91 -29.33 -6.15
N ALA A 183 30.42 -30.51 -6.54
CA ALA A 183 30.65 -31.74 -5.77
C ALA A 183 30.82 -32.94 -6.72
N ALA A 184 31.83 -32.87 -7.57
CA ALA A 184 32.31 -34.01 -8.34
C ALA A 184 33.84 -34.16 -8.19
N ALA A 185 34.30 -34.66 -7.04
CA ALA A 185 35.55 -35.43 -6.98
C ALA A 185 35.69 -36.22 -5.67
N GLU A 186 35.85 -37.53 -5.83
CA GLU A 186 36.67 -38.45 -5.00
C GLU A 186 36.19 -38.84 -3.59
N ALA A 187 35.58 -40.02 -3.51
CA ALA A 187 36.12 -41.14 -2.71
C ALA A 187 35.33 -42.43 -2.98
N GLY A 188 35.72 -43.17 -4.01
CA GLY A 188 35.36 -44.58 -4.18
C GLY A 188 36.28 -45.48 -3.32
N PRO A 189 35.77 -46.58 -2.74
CA PRO A 189 36.46 -47.34 -1.70
C PRO A 189 37.41 -48.41 -2.26
N SER A 190 38.55 -48.62 -1.59
CA SER A 190 39.19 -49.94 -1.36
C SER A 190 40.33 -49.82 -0.36
#